data_AF-A0A8T1N2Z6-F1
#
_entry.id   AF-A0A8T1N2Z6-F1
#
_cell.length_a   1.000
_cell.length_b   1.000
_cell.length_c   1.000
_cell.angle_alpha   90.00
_cell.angle_beta   90.00
_cell.angle_gamma   90.00
#
_symmetry.space_group_name_H-M   'P 1'
#
loop_
_entity.id
_entity.type
_entity.pdbx_description
1 polymer ?
#
loop_
_entity_poly.entity_id
_entity_poly.type
_entity_poly.pdbx_seq_one_letter_code
_entity_poly.pdbx_strand_id
1 'polypeptide(L)'
;MDLSFSKFLTKIPDLSSSANLKKVHLQYCENLVEVHCSVGFLDKLSDFLVNGCSKLRIFPESFKLRSLCLLQLYDCSSLQDFPEILCEMKFLYHICLRGTSITELPSSIEKLTELQSFDLNGTGIKELPTSIGKLTKLERLSARDCKDLVHLPSSIHQLHRLCSLKLDRCSQAINIREVEEDGTQSTASVVCKGQYEIESSAELTSINSSIFNDGSSSSANWAPLALSLQFCCLSESNFFTDANYFPTLVELDLSGSDIVFFPQGVRFAGLKNLCLNNCKQLAEILPLPLSIAKVEARGCTSLKSFAELSKIFFNNNGRNSSGLKIDLHGCLKLLVNMMLPSWEERDSKEQNREDHLEARIMGIIFSGKGIPSWFSYRREADNSNSCEIDDINGPHYCDDIEEIILCVVIGFRIIKPGMEETEICVRIHDGWLWHVLCTQHITFDWTDSDHVWMGCSVMPHIEGDISRFRFECDSELVVFKSVGVHLVKKHEGNVRDHAGWLHEDAGAHFDASSEEVEKWVDLNDDYHLVKRHRT
;
A
#
# COMPACT_ATOMS: atom_id res chain seq x y z
N MET A 1 24.33 -34.56 2.02
CA MET A 1 24.41 -35.05 0.64
C MET A 1 24.08 -33.88 -0.25
N ASP A 2 25.04 -33.49 -1.11
CA ASP A 2 24.85 -32.41 -2.07
C ASP A 2 25.12 -32.99 -3.46
N LEU A 3 24.09 -33.00 -4.30
CA LEU A 3 24.17 -33.44 -5.69
C LEU A 3 23.80 -32.31 -6.66
N SER A 4 23.89 -31.06 -6.21
CA SER A 4 23.55 -29.89 -7.01
C SER A 4 24.36 -29.85 -8.32
N PHE A 5 23.75 -29.30 -9.36
CA PHE A 5 24.29 -29.14 -10.71
C PHE A 5 24.58 -30.45 -11.44
N SER A 6 24.05 -31.57 -10.93
CA SER A 6 24.24 -32.87 -11.59
C SER A 6 23.42 -32.94 -12.88
N LYS A 7 24.14 -33.03 -14.00
CA LYS A 7 23.55 -33.10 -15.36
C LYS A 7 22.96 -34.46 -15.69
N PHE A 8 23.32 -35.51 -14.97
CA PHE A 8 22.92 -36.90 -15.28
C PHE A 8 22.02 -37.53 -14.21
N LEU A 9 21.82 -36.84 -13.08
CA LEU A 9 20.97 -37.36 -12.01
C LEU A 9 19.51 -37.34 -12.47
N THR A 10 18.94 -38.53 -12.65
CA THR A 10 17.52 -38.68 -13.01
C THR A 10 16.64 -39.07 -11.83
N LYS A 11 17.21 -39.69 -10.80
CA LYS A 11 16.50 -40.13 -9.59
C LYS A 11 17.39 -40.08 -8.35
N ILE A 12 16.80 -39.73 -7.21
CA ILE A 12 17.38 -40.02 -5.89
C ILE A 12 16.96 -41.44 -5.50
N PRO A 13 17.90 -42.35 -5.18
CA PRO A 13 17.56 -43.72 -4.81
C PRO A 13 16.97 -43.79 -3.40
N ASP A 14 16.61 -45.01 -2.98
CA ASP A 14 16.25 -45.27 -1.58
C ASP A 14 17.38 -44.85 -0.63
N LEU A 15 17.03 -43.96 0.31
CA LEU A 15 17.90 -43.45 1.36
C LEU A 15 17.50 -43.96 2.76
N SER A 16 16.64 -44.99 2.86
CA SER A 16 16.19 -45.59 4.13
C SER A 16 17.35 -45.98 5.07
N SER A 17 18.46 -46.44 4.50
CA SER A 17 19.68 -46.82 5.24
C SER A 17 20.54 -45.62 5.68
N SER A 18 20.21 -44.40 5.22
CA SER A 18 20.95 -43.16 5.48
C SER A 18 20.39 -42.36 6.67
N ALA A 19 20.05 -43.04 7.76
CA ALA A 19 19.33 -42.45 8.91
C ALA A 19 20.03 -41.25 9.60
N ASN A 20 21.32 -41.03 9.33
CA ASN A 20 22.09 -39.89 9.86
C ASN A 20 22.17 -38.69 8.93
N LEU A 21 21.51 -38.75 7.76
CA LEU A 21 21.56 -37.69 6.78
C LEU A 21 20.86 -36.42 7.30
N LYS A 22 21.61 -35.33 7.41
CA LYS A 22 21.11 -34.04 7.90
C LYS A 22 20.71 -33.07 6.80
N LYS A 23 21.29 -33.21 5.61
CA LYS A 23 21.08 -32.26 4.51
C LYS A 23 20.97 -32.99 3.19
N VAL A 24 19.96 -32.62 2.40
CA VAL A 24 19.77 -33.05 1.01
C VAL A 24 19.66 -31.77 0.17
N HIS A 25 20.69 -31.50 -0.63
CA HIS A 25 20.72 -30.35 -1.53
C HIS A 25 20.75 -30.82 -2.98
N LEU A 26 19.78 -30.35 -3.76
CA LEU A 26 19.53 -30.69 -5.16
C LEU A 26 19.21 -29.41 -5.93
N GLN A 27 20.22 -28.59 -6.20
CA GLN A 27 20.03 -27.35 -6.94
C GLN A 27 20.37 -27.55 -8.42
N TYR A 28 19.55 -27.07 -9.34
CA TYR A 28 19.76 -27.09 -10.78
C TYR A 28 20.08 -28.48 -11.35
N CYS A 29 19.40 -29.52 -10.85
CA CYS A 29 19.45 -30.87 -11.43
C CYS A 29 18.41 -30.99 -12.55
N GLU A 30 18.71 -30.45 -13.73
CA GLU A 30 17.77 -30.28 -14.85
C GLU A 30 17.16 -31.58 -15.39
N ASN A 31 17.75 -32.73 -15.09
CA ASN A 31 17.28 -34.05 -15.51
C ASN A 31 16.68 -34.88 -14.38
N LEU A 32 16.61 -34.35 -13.15
CA LEU A 32 16.03 -35.04 -12.00
C LEU A 32 14.51 -35.14 -12.20
N VAL A 33 13.99 -36.37 -12.19
CA VAL A 33 12.56 -36.67 -12.36
C VAL A 33 11.94 -37.16 -11.05
N GLU A 34 12.72 -37.85 -10.22
CA GLU A 34 12.21 -38.56 -9.04
C GLU A 34 13.07 -38.34 -7.81
N VAL A 35 12.41 -38.04 -6.68
CA VAL A 35 12.97 -38.21 -5.35
C VAL A 35 12.22 -39.34 -4.64
N HIS A 36 12.93 -40.42 -4.32
CA HIS A 36 12.34 -41.59 -3.68
C HIS A 36 11.66 -41.26 -2.34
N CYS A 37 10.54 -41.93 -2.05
CA CYS A 37 9.67 -41.67 -0.90
C CYS A 37 10.39 -41.78 0.46
N SER A 38 11.44 -42.62 0.56
CA SER A 38 12.27 -42.77 1.76
C SER A 38 12.84 -41.45 2.28
N VAL A 39 13.09 -40.48 1.40
CA VAL A 39 13.62 -39.17 1.79
C VAL A 39 12.68 -38.46 2.75
N GLY A 40 11.36 -38.65 2.60
CA GLY A 40 10.32 -38.11 3.48
C GLY A 40 10.29 -38.68 4.90
N PHE A 41 11.11 -39.70 5.20
CA PHE A 41 11.17 -40.37 6.51
C PHE A 41 12.54 -40.25 7.19
N LEU A 42 13.41 -39.35 6.70
CA LEU A 42 14.71 -39.10 7.30
C LEU A 42 14.58 -38.22 8.56
N ASP A 43 14.40 -38.85 9.72
CA ASP A 43 14.14 -38.16 10.99
C ASP A 43 15.18 -37.08 11.36
N LYS A 44 16.44 -37.21 10.92
CA LYS A 44 17.54 -36.25 11.21
C LYS A 44 17.76 -35.20 10.12
N LEU A 45 16.99 -35.22 9.04
CA LEU A 45 17.08 -34.25 7.95
C LEU A 45 16.63 -32.88 8.48
N SER A 46 17.55 -31.92 8.48
CA SER A 46 17.30 -30.53 8.86
C SER A 46 17.08 -29.63 7.65
N ASP A 47 17.78 -29.89 6.55
CA ASP A 47 17.77 -29.02 5.37
C ASP A 47 17.40 -29.87 4.14
N PHE A 48 16.26 -29.57 3.52
CA PHE A 48 15.85 -30.20 2.27
C PHE A 48 15.65 -29.13 1.19
N LEU A 49 16.66 -28.96 0.35
CA LEU A 49 16.72 -27.92 -0.67
C LEU A 49 16.68 -28.56 -2.06
N VAL A 50 15.65 -28.25 -2.84
CA VAL A 50 15.48 -28.71 -4.22
C VAL A 50 15.11 -27.51 -5.07
N ASN A 51 16.06 -27.00 -5.84
CA ASN A 51 15.92 -25.74 -6.56
C ASN A 51 16.17 -25.96 -8.05
N GLY A 52 15.46 -25.28 -8.94
CA GLY A 52 15.68 -25.33 -10.39
C GLY A 52 15.62 -26.74 -11.00
N CYS A 53 14.95 -27.69 -10.35
CA CYS A 53 14.80 -29.06 -10.84
C CYS A 53 13.51 -29.15 -11.68
N SER A 54 13.52 -28.53 -12.85
CA SER A 54 12.32 -28.28 -13.67
C SER A 54 11.60 -29.54 -14.18
N LYS A 55 12.27 -30.70 -14.20
CA LYS A 55 11.68 -32.00 -14.59
C LYS A 55 11.20 -32.85 -13.41
N LEU A 56 11.39 -32.40 -12.18
CA LEU A 56 11.01 -33.15 -10.99
C LEU A 56 9.48 -33.27 -10.93
N ARG A 57 9.00 -34.51 -10.91
CA ARG A 57 7.56 -34.84 -10.91
C ARG A 57 7.19 -35.77 -9.77
N ILE A 58 8.04 -36.74 -9.49
CA ILE A 58 7.81 -37.72 -8.43
C ILE A 58 8.56 -37.24 -7.19
N PHE A 59 7.83 -36.95 -6.14
CA PHE A 59 8.34 -36.48 -4.86
C PHE A 59 7.70 -37.30 -3.72
N PRO A 60 8.27 -37.38 -2.51
CA PRO A 60 7.66 -38.16 -1.43
C PRO A 60 6.22 -37.70 -1.17
N GLU A 61 5.26 -38.62 -1.27
CA GLU A 61 3.83 -38.31 -1.06
C GLU A 61 3.50 -37.92 0.39
N SER A 62 4.39 -38.25 1.33
CA SER A 62 4.21 -37.93 2.74
C SER A 62 5.52 -37.60 3.45
N PHE A 63 5.42 -36.78 4.50
CA PHE A 63 6.52 -36.36 5.34
C PHE A 63 6.34 -36.75 6.80
N LYS A 64 7.41 -37.32 7.35
CA LYS A 64 7.62 -37.57 8.77
C LYS A 64 9.01 -37.07 9.18
N LEU A 65 9.33 -35.84 8.80
CA LEU A 65 10.66 -35.24 8.96
C LEU A 65 10.77 -34.46 10.27
N ARG A 66 10.99 -35.18 11.37
CA ARG A 66 10.92 -34.61 12.74
C ARG A 66 11.93 -33.51 13.04
N SER A 67 13.07 -33.48 12.36
CA SER A 67 14.14 -32.48 12.56
C SER A 67 14.21 -31.41 11.48
N LEU A 68 13.26 -31.38 10.53
CA LEU A 68 13.35 -30.46 9.39
C LEU A 68 13.19 -29.03 9.85
N CYS A 69 14.15 -28.18 9.49
CA CYS A 69 14.17 -26.76 9.79
C CYS A 69 13.80 -25.91 8.58
N LEU A 70 14.19 -26.35 7.39
CA LEU A 70 14.04 -25.62 6.14
C LEU A 70 13.65 -26.57 5.00
N LEU A 71 12.52 -26.29 4.37
CA LEU A 71 12.09 -26.92 3.13
C LEU A 71 12.07 -25.87 2.01
N GLN A 72 12.86 -26.09 0.97
CA GLN A 72 12.88 -25.21 -0.19
C GLN A 72 12.69 -26.04 -1.46
N LEU A 73 11.61 -25.74 -2.19
CA LEU A 73 11.23 -26.24 -3.49
C LEU A 73 11.09 -25.03 -4.42
N TYR A 74 12.19 -24.58 -5.01
CA TYR A 74 12.21 -23.37 -5.84
C TYR A 74 12.31 -23.74 -7.33
N ASP A 75 11.54 -23.11 -8.21
CA ASP A 75 11.57 -23.32 -9.67
C ASP A 75 11.53 -24.81 -10.09
N CYS A 76 10.76 -25.63 -9.37
CA CYS A 76 10.48 -27.03 -9.73
C CYS A 76 9.14 -27.12 -10.45
N SER A 77 9.09 -26.53 -11.65
CA SER A 77 7.88 -26.26 -12.43
C SER A 77 7.11 -27.48 -12.97
N SER A 78 7.56 -28.71 -12.69
CA SER A 78 6.79 -29.93 -12.99
C SER A 78 6.16 -30.57 -11.74
N LEU A 79 6.44 -30.05 -10.55
CA LEU A 79 5.94 -30.59 -9.28
C LEU A 79 4.54 -30.05 -8.99
N GLN A 80 3.55 -30.92 -8.88
CA GLN A 80 2.13 -30.57 -8.77
C GLN A 80 1.49 -30.84 -7.40
N ASP A 81 2.10 -31.72 -6.62
CA ASP A 81 1.53 -32.18 -5.35
C ASP A 81 2.44 -31.80 -4.18
N PHE A 82 1.84 -31.29 -3.10
CA PHE A 82 2.54 -31.09 -1.84
C PHE A 82 2.32 -32.31 -0.91
N PRO A 83 3.35 -32.80 -0.20
CA PRO A 83 3.24 -34.02 0.60
C PRO A 83 2.31 -33.90 1.82
N GLU A 84 1.62 -34.99 2.15
CA GLU A 84 0.87 -35.12 3.40
C GLU A 84 1.79 -35.12 4.63
N ILE A 85 1.50 -34.29 5.63
CA ILE A 85 2.30 -34.19 6.84
C ILE A 85 1.79 -35.19 7.88
N LEU A 86 2.62 -36.18 8.23
CA LEU A 86 2.20 -37.28 9.11
C LEU A 86 2.45 -37.02 10.61
N CYS A 87 3.29 -36.05 10.96
CA CYS A 87 3.59 -35.69 12.35
C CYS A 87 3.82 -34.19 12.53
N GLU A 88 3.73 -33.71 13.78
CA GLU A 88 4.16 -32.35 14.12
C GLU A 88 5.64 -32.12 13.80
N MET A 89 5.94 -31.04 13.06
CA MET A 89 7.29 -30.67 12.65
C MET A 89 7.74 -29.42 13.41
N LYS A 90 8.10 -29.60 14.69
CA LYS A 90 8.38 -28.52 15.67
C LYS A 90 9.60 -27.65 15.38
N PHE A 91 10.36 -27.96 14.33
CA PHE A 91 11.54 -27.19 13.96
C PHE A 91 11.39 -26.52 12.60
N LEU A 92 10.29 -26.75 11.86
CA LEU A 92 10.12 -26.19 10.53
C LEU A 92 9.60 -24.75 10.63
N TYR A 93 10.50 -23.79 10.36
CA TYR A 93 10.17 -22.36 10.45
C TYR A 93 9.87 -21.74 9.07
N HIS A 94 10.41 -22.33 8.00
CA HIS A 94 10.34 -21.76 6.66
C HIS A 94 10.04 -22.82 5.60
N ILE A 95 9.02 -22.54 4.77
CA ILE A 95 8.71 -23.26 3.54
C ILE A 95 8.74 -22.28 2.38
N CYS A 96 9.43 -22.65 1.30
CA CYS A 96 9.37 -21.96 0.02
C CYS A 96 9.04 -22.95 -1.09
N LEU A 97 7.92 -22.74 -1.77
CA LEU A 97 7.39 -23.53 -2.90
C LEU A 97 7.40 -22.73 -4.21
N ARG A 98 8.15 -21.63 -4.23
CA ARG A 98 8.06 -20.64 -5.30
C ARG A 98 8.38 -21.24 -6.67
N GLY A 99 7.56 -20.96 -7.67
CA GLY A 99 7.76 -21.43 -9.05
C GLY A 99 7.55 -22.94 -9.24
N THR A 100 6.84 -23.60 -8.32
CA THR A 100 6.33 -24.96 -8.53
C THR A 100 4.96 -24.93 -9.20
N SER A 101 4.43 -26.07 -9.63
CA SER A 101 3.07 -26.16 -10.18
C SER A 101 2.09 -26.74 -9.16
N ILE A 102 2.38 -26.58 -7.86
CA ILE A 102 1.55 -27.12 -6.79
C ILE A 102 0.16 -26.47 -6.84
N THR A 103 -0.89 -27.29 -6.94
CA THR A 103 -2.28 -26.80 -7.12
C THR A 103 -3.13 -26.82 -5.85
N GLU A 104 -2.72 -27.60 -4.85
CA GLU A 104 -3.42 -27.74 -3.57
C GLU A 104 -2.42 -27.97 -2.43
N LEU A 105 -2.82 -27.58 -1.21
CA LEU A 105 -2.13 -27.90 0.03
C LEU A 105 -3.00 -28.84 0.86
N PRO A 106 -2.44 -29.91 1.46
CA PRO A 106 -3.20 -30.85 2.26
C PRO A 106 -3.69 -30.19 3.55
N SER A 107 -4.79 -30.69 4.12
CA SER A 107 -5.28 -30.19 5.41
C SER A 107 -4.27 -30.39 6.55
N SER A 108 -3.41 -31.39 6.43
CA SER A 108 -2.35 -31.72 7.39
C SER A 108 -1.29 -30.64 7.59
N ILE A 109 -1.29 -29.55 6.82
CA ILE A 109 -0.43 -28.38 7.08
C ILE A 109 -0.60 -27.84 8.51
N GLU A 110 -1.74 -28.05 9.18
CA GLU A 110 -1.96 -27.66 10.59
C GLU A 110 -0.89 -28.21 11.55
N LYS A 111 -0.19 -29.28 11.18
CA LYS A 111 0.89 -29.90 11.98
C LYS A 111 2.19 -29.10 11.94
N LEU A 112 2.28 -28.06 11.12
CA LEU A 112 3.43 -27.16 10.98
C LEU A 112 3.33 -25.99 11.97
N THR A 113 3.06 -26.29 13.23
CA THR A 113 2.68 -25.30 14.27
C THR A 113 3.73 -24.22 14.56
N GLU A 114 4.97 -24.44 14.15
CA GLU A 114 6.10 -23.52 14.34
C GLU A 114 6.44 -22.71 13.08
N LEU A 115 5.68 -22.87 11.99
CA LEU A 115 5.94 -22.20 10.72
C LEU A 115 5.78 -20.68 10.87
N GLN A 116 6.81 -19.92 10.46
CA GLN A 116 6.85 -18.46 10.53
C GLN A 116 6.77 -17.81 9.15
N SER A 117 7.27 -18.49 8.11
CA SER A 117 7.25 -17.97 6.74
C SER A 117 6.82 -19.05 5.75
N PHE A 118 5.84 -18.72 4.92
CA PHE A 118 5.34 -19.59 3.86
C PHE A 118 5.29 -18.84 2.53
N ASP A 119 6.16 -19.22 1.60
CA ASP A 119 6.23 -18.66 0.24
C ASP A 119 5.64 -19.64 -0.78
N LEU A 120 4.52 -19.25 -1.38
CA LEU A 120 3.75 -19.93 -2.42
C LEU A 120 3.82 -19.19 -3.77
N ASN A 121 4.75 -18.25 -3.94
CA ASN A 121 4.76 -17.36 -5.11
C ASN A 121 4.86 -18.15 -6.44
N GLY A 122 4.05 -17.81 -7.42
CA GLY A 122 4.08 -18.45 -8.74
C GLY A 122 3.73 -19.94 -8.71
N THR A 123 2.90 -20.36 -7.75
CA THR A 123 2.32 -21.71 -7.72
C THR A 123 0.97 -21.75 -8.45
N GLY A 124 0.47 -22.96 -8.72
CA GLY A 124 -0.85 -23.19 -9.32
C GLY A 124 -1.98 -23.26 -8.29
N ILE A 125 -1.75 -22.78 -7.06
CA ILE A 125 -2.66 -22.92 -5.94
C ILE A 125 -4.00 -22.24 -6.25
N LYS A 126 -5.11 -22.96 -6.08
CA LYS A 126 -6.46 -22.45 -6.35
C LYS A 126 -7.15 -21.86 -5.13
N GLU A 127 -6.92 -22.50 -3.98
CA GLU A 127 -7.43 -22.08 -2.69
C GLU A 127 -6.44 -22.47 -1.58
N LEU A 128 -6.40 -21.69 -0.50
CA LEU A 128 -5.69 -22.11 0.72
C LEU A 128 -6.64 -22.95 1.60
N PRO A 129 -6.18 -24.06 2.20
CA PRO A 129 -7.02 -24.90 3.05
C PRO A 129 -7.39 -24.17 4.34
N THR A 130 -8.56 -24.45 4.90
CA THR A 130 -9.03 -23.85 6.17
C THR A 130 -8.08 -24.11 7.34
N SER A 131 -7.32 -25.19 7.30
CA SER A 131 -6.29 -25.53 8.29
C SER A 131 -5.13 -24.53 8.36
N ILE A 132 -4.99 -23.61 7.39
CA ILE A 132 -4.00 -22.52 7.45
C ILE A 132 -4.17 -21.68 8.73
N GLY A 133 -5.41 -21.48 9.20
CA GLY A 133 -5.71 -20.73 10.43
C GLY A 133 -5.09 -21.34 11.70
N LYS A 134 -4.71 -22.62 11.68
CA LYS A 134 -4.02 -23.28 12.80
C LYS A 134 -2.53 -22.90 12.90
N LEU A 135 -1.96 -22.26 11.88
CA LEU A 135 -0.57 -21.81 11.86
C LEU A 135 -0.39 -20.48 12.63
N THR A 136 -0.72 -20.50 13.93
CA THR A 136 -0.77 -19.29 14.79
C THR A 136 0.57 -18.55 14.95
N LYS A 137 1.69 -19.18 14.57
CA LYS A 137 3.03 -18.57 14.54
C LYS A 137 3.43 -17.98 13.18
N LEU A 138 2.58 -18.09 12.16
CA LEU A 138 2.86 -17.59 10.82
C LEU A 138 2.91 -16.07 10.83
N GLU A 139 4.06 -15.51 10.43
CA GLU A 139 4.30 -14.07 10.37
C GLU A 139 4.23 -13.55 8.93
N ARG A 140 4.65 -14.37 7.96
CA ARG A 140 4.71 -13.99 6.54
C ARG A 140 4.10 -15.06 5.65
N LEU A 141 3.10 -14.67 4.87
CA LEU A 141 2.47 -15.49 3.83
C LEU A 141 2.53 -14.74 2.49
N SER A 142 3.08 -15.39 1.47
CA SER A 142 3.20 -14.80 0.13
C SER A 142 2.68 -15.78 -0.90
N ALA A 143 1.69 -15.37 -1.69
CA ALA A 143 1.13 -16.12 -2.83
C ALA A 143 0.97 -15.19 -4.04
N ARG A 144 2.03 -14.43 -4.33
CA ARG A 144 2.11 -13.56 -5.51
C ARG A 144 2.22 -14.38 -6.78
N ASP A 145 1.75 -13.85 -7.90
CA ASP A 145 1.79 -14.53 -9.21
C ASP A 145 1.07 -15.89 -9.22
N CYS A 146 0.19 -16.16 -8.25
CA CYS A 146 -0.67 -17.35 -8.23
C CYS A 146 -1.90 -17.11 -9.11
N LYS A 147 -1.76 -17.39 -10.40
CA LYS A 147 -2.75 -17.03 -11.43
C LYS A 147 -4.10 -17.72 -11.29
N ASP A 148 -4.15 -18.85 -10.59
CA ASP A 148 -5.36 -19.65 -10.39
C ASP A 148 -5.98 -19.46 -8.99
N LEU A 149 -5.39 -18.62 -8.12
CA LEU A 149 -5.88 -18.41 -6.76
C LEU A 149 -7.16 -17.58 -6.78
N VAL A 150 -8.27 -18.21 -6.38
CA VAL A 150 -9.60 -17.57 -6.30
C VAL A 150 -10.05 -17.39 -4.86
N HIS A 151 -9.68 -18.29 -3.94
CA HIS A 151 -10.24 -18.30 -2.58
C HIS A 151 -9.19 -18.28 -1.47
N LEU A 152 -9.42 -17.41 -0.49
CA LEU A 152 -8.81 -17.51 0.84
C LEU A 152 -9.86 -18.01 1.84
N PRO A 153 -9.50 -18.88 2.79
CA PRO A 153 -10.43 -19.35 3.81
C PRO A 153 -10.69 -18.25 4.84
N SER A 154 -11.91 -18.20 5.38
CA SER A 154 -12.28 -17.29 6.48
C SER A 154 -11.35 -17.42 7.69
N SER A 155 -10.81 -18.62 7.94
CA SER A 155 -9.85 -18.90 9.04
C SER A 155 -8.52 -18.13 8.95
N ILE A 156 -8.26 -17.38 7.87
CA ILE A 156 -7.09 -16.51 7.75
C ILE A 156 -7.01 -15.45 8.87
N HIS A 157 -8.15 -15.05 9.44
CA HIS A 157 -8.21 -14.13 10.59
C HIS A 157 -7.60 -14.72 11.88
N GLN A 158 -7.39 -16.05 11.95
CA GLN A 158 -6.83 -16.74 13.11
C GLN A 158 -5.29 -16.62 13.17
N LEU A 159 -4.67 -16.09 12.11
CA LEU A 159 -3.23 -15.88 12.02
C LEU A 159 -2.82 -14.63 12.81
N HIS A 160 -2.91 -14.68 14.15
CA HIS A 160 -2.71 -13.53 15.04
C HIS A 160 -1.31 -12.88 14.99
N ARG A 161 -0.31 -13.59 14.45
CA ARG A 161 1.05 -13.08 14.26
C ARG A 161 1.37 -12.61 12.84
N LEU A 162 0.42 -12.76 11.91
CA LEU A 162 0.64 -12.40 10.51
C LEU A 162 0.88 -10.90 10.41
N CYS A 163 2.09 -10.51 10.01
CA CYS A 163 2.48 -9.13 9.80
C CYS A 163 2.63 -8.80 8.31
N SER A 164 2.72 -9.80 7.43
CA SER A 164 2.78 -9.60 5.98
C SER A 164 1.98 -10.66 5.21
N LEU A 165 1.00 -10.19 4.43
CA LEU A 165 0.24 -10.98 3.47
C LEU A 165 0.42 -10.38 2.06
N LYS A 166 1.00 -11.12 1.14
CA LYS A 166 1.25 -10.66 -0.25
C LYS A 166 0.54 -11.54 -1.26
N LEU A 167 -0.34 -10.94 -2.04
CA LEU A 167 -1.20 -11.59 -3.03
C LEU A 167 -1.12 -10.91 -4.40
N ASP A 168 -0.05 -10.16 -4.66
CA ASP A 168 0.17 -9.39 -5.89
C ASP A 168 0.07 -10.25 -7.16
N ARG A 169 -0.43 -9.67 -8.25
CA ARG A 169 -0.49 -10.26 -9.59
C ARG A 169 -1.29 -11.57 -9.64
N CYS A 170 -2.27 -11.73 -8.75
CA CYS A 170 -3.28 -12.79 -8.88
C CYS A 170 -4.32 -12.34 -9.92
N SER A 171 -4.45 -13.11 -11.00
CA SER A 171 -5.30 -12.75 -12.15
C SER A 171 -6.79 -13.03 -11.96
N GLN A 172 -7.16 -13.78 -10.92
CA GLN A 172 -8.56 -14.04 -10.59
C GLN A 172 -9.05 -13.06 -9.52
N ALA A 173 -10.37 -12.86 -9.47
CA ALA A 173 -10.99 -12.19 -8.35
C ALA A 173 -10.77 -13.00 -7.07
N ILE A 174 -9.97 -12.47 -6.14
CA ILE A 174 -9.71 -13.12 -4.84
C ILE A 174 -10.95 -12.93 -3.97
N ASN A 175 -11.46 -14.01 -3.41
CA ASN A 175 -12.64 -14.00 -2.55
C ASN A 175 -12.35 -14.66 -1.20
N ILE A 176 -12.97 -14.16 -0.13
CA ILE A 176 -13.01 -14.88 1.14
C ILE A 176 -14.13 -15.91 1.07
N ARG A 177 -13.81 -17.15 1.40
CA ARG A 177 -14.74 -18.28 1.47
C ARG A 177 -15.03 -18.61 2.92
N GLU A 178 -16.29 -18.43 3.32
CA GLU A 178 -16.81 -18.96 4.57
C GLU A 178 -16.98 -20.47 4.42
N VAL A 179 -16.39 -21.21 5.36
CA VAL A 179 -16.62 -22.65 5.48
C VAL A 179 -17.17 -22.85 6.87
N GLU A 180 -18.47 -23.13 6.97
CA GLU A 180 -19.07 -23.64 8.21
C GLU A 180 -18.36 -24.96 8.55
N GLU A 181 -18.02 -25.17 9.83
CA GLU A 181 -17.22 -26.32 10.30
C GLU A 181 -17.89 -27.69 10.03
N ASP A 182 -19.11 -27.72 9.48
CA ASP A 182 -19.84 -28.91 9.07
C ASP A 182 -20.14 -28.94 7.56
N GLY A 183 -19.12 -29.25 6.75
CA GLY A 183 -19.19 -30.06 5.52
C GLY A 183 -20.22 -29.75 4.42
N THR A 184 -20.98 -28.66 4.48
CA THR A 184 -22.01 -28.31 3.49
C THR A 184 -21.69 -26.96 2.85
N GLN A 185 -21.45 -27.00 1.53
CA GLN A 185 -21.12 -25.82 0.74
C GLN A 185 -22.38 -24.95 0.57
N SER A 186 -22.36 -23.71 1.07
CA SER A 186 -23.32 -22.70 0.64
C SER A 186 -22.84 -22.05 -0.65
N THR A 187 -23.53 -22.34 -1.75
CA THR A 187 -23.45 -21.55 -2.99
C THR A 187 -24.31 -20.30 -2.81
N ALA A 188 -23.77 -19.24 -2.20
CA ALA A 188 -24.37 -17.92 -2.30
C ALA A 188 -23.71 -17.18 -3.47
N SER A 189 -24.22 -17.40 -4.68
CA SER A 189 -24.01 -16.46 -5.78
C SER A 189 -24.69 -15.15 -5.40
N VAL A 190 -23.94 -14.16 -4.91
CA VAL A 190 -24.44 -12.79 -4.84
C VAL A 190 -24.34 -12.23 -6.25
N VAL A 191 -25.44 -12.40 -7.00
CA VAL A 191 -25.71 -11.64 -8.20
C VAL A 191 -25.79 -10.17 -7.79
N CYS A 192 -24.79 -9.39 -8.18
CA CYS A 192 -24.87 -7.93 -8.16
C CYS A 192 -26.06 -7.49 -9.01
N LYS A 193 -27.20 -7.19 -8.37
CA LYS A 193 -28.18 -6.26 -8.93
C LYS A 193 -28.09 -5.00 -8.10
N GLY A 194 -27.57 -3.96 -8.73
CA GLY A 194 -27.57 -2.62 -8.18
C GLY A 194 -28.99 -2.19 -7.86
N GLN A 195 -29.17 -1.67 -6.65
CA GLN A 195 -29.99 -0.51 -6.39
C GLN A 195 -29.58 0.06 -5.04
N TYR A 196 -29.21 1.33 -5.07
CA TYR A 196 -29.09 2.19 -3.91
C TYR A 196 -30.41 2.12 -3.13
N GLU A 197 -30.36 1.75 -1.86
CA GLU A 197 -31.29 2.24 -0.86
C GLU A 197 -30.54 2.48 0.45
N ILE A 198 -30.61 3.73 0.89
CA ILE A 198 -30.08 4.24 2.14
C ILE A 198 -31.06 3.78 3.22
N GLU A 199 -30.63 2.92 4.13
CA GLU A 199 -31.28 2.83 5.44
C GLU A 199 -30.32 3.29 6.54
N SER A 200 -30.87 4.21 7.32
CA SER A 200 -30.22 5.05 8.31
C SER A 200 -29.69 4.28 9.49
N SER A 201 -28.57 4.78 10.01
CA SER A 201 -28.13 4.76 11.40
C SER A 201 -29.17 4.32 12.44
N ALA A 202 -28.95 3.17 13.09
CA ALA A 202 -29.00 2.97 14.54
C ALA A 202 -29.09 1.47 14.92
N GLU A 203 -28.09 0.62 14.61
CA GLU A 203 -28.03 -0.74 15.20
C GLU A 203 -26.66 -1.46 15.10
N LEU A 204 -25.53 -0.73 15.12
CA LEU A 204 -24.18 -1.34 15.06
C LEU A 204 -23.36 -1.26 16.35
N THR A 205 -23.98 -0.96 17.50
CA THR A 205 -23.26 -0.85 18.79
C THR A 205 -23.29 -2.11 19.67
N SER A 206 -23.86 -3.24 19.24
CA SER A 206 -24.04 -4.41 20.14
C SER A 206 -23.45 -5.74 19.68
N ILE A 207 -22.72 -5.81 18.56
CA ILE A 207 -22.07 -7.07 18.14
C ILE A 207 -20.63 -7.20 18.68
N ASN A 208 -20.06 -6.14 19.26
CA ASN A 208 -18.62 -6.07 19.56
C ASN A 208 -18.16 -6.65 20.92
N SER A 209 -18.86 -7.63 21.49
CA SER A 209 -18.42 -8.23 22.78
C SER A 209 -18.63 -9.73 22.92
N SER A 210 -19.40 -10.38 22.06
CA SER A 210 -19.77 -11.80 22.22
C SER A 210 -18.88 -12.79 21.46
N ILE A 211 -18.09 -12.35 20.48
CA ILE A 211 -17.16 -13.23 19.72
C ILE A 211 -15.75 -13.30 20.37
N PHE A 212 -15.43 -12.35 21.26
CA PHE A 212 -14.07 -12.23 21.85
C PHE A 212 -13.93 -12.82 23.25
N ASN A 213 -14.97 -13.44 23.80
CA ASN A 213 -14.89 -14.16 25.07
C ASN A 213 -14.60 -15.64 24.84
N ASP A 214 -13.39 -15.96 24.38
CA ASP A 214 -12.81 -17.26 24.71
C ASP A 214 -11.70 -17.05 25.74
N GLY A 215 -11.97 -17.55 26.94
CA GLY A 215 -11.18 -17.29 28.13
C GLY A 215 -9.81 -17.95 28.05
N SER A 216 -8.81 -17.18 27.61
CA SER A 216 -7.42 -17.41 28.00
C SER A 216 -6.72 -16.08 28.18
N SER A 217 -6.32 -15.82 29.42
CA SER A 217 -5.53 -14.68 29.83
C SER A 217 -4.13 -14.75 29.21
N SER A 218 -4.00 -14.30 27.97
CA SER A 218 -2.79 -13.70 27.45
C SER A 218 -3.24 -12.52 26.60
N SER A 219 -2.80 -11.31 26.91
CA SER A 219 -2.96 -10.17 26.01
C SER A 219 -2.25 -10.53 24.70
N ALA A 220 -2.99 -11.10 23.75
CA ALA A 220 -2.46 -11.44 22.45
C ALA A 220 -2.18 -10.11 21.76
N ASN A 221 -0.92 -9.66 21.83
CA ASN A 221 -0.44 -8.53 21.06
C ASN A 221 -0.45 -8.97 19.60
N TRP A 222 -1.53 -8.67 18.90
CA TRP A 222 -1.64 -8.94 17.48
C TRP A 222 -0.65 -8.07 16.71
N ALA A 223 0.00 -8.66 15.70
CA ALA A 223 0.96 -7.92 14.90
C ALA A 223 0.24 -6.95 13.95
N PRO A 224 0.79 -5.73 13.72
CA PRO A 224 0.30 -4.86 12.67
C PRO A 224 0.49 -5.54 11.32
N LEU A 225 -0.57 -5.60 10.52
CA LEU A 225 -0.59 -6.30 9.24
C LEU A 225 -0.35 -5.33 8.07
N ALA A 226 0.57 -5.70 7.19
CA ALA A 226 0.72 -5.16 5.86
C ALA A 226 0.15 -6.13 4.82
N LEU A 227 -0.86 -5.69 4.07
CA LEU A 227 -1.53 -6.43 3.00
C LEU A 227 -1.21 -5.81 1.64
N SER A 228 -0.76 -6.65 0.70
CA SER A 228 -0.46 -6.26 -0.66
C SER A 228 -1.30 -7.09 -1.65
N LEU A 229 -2.03 -6.38 -2.51
CA LEU A 229 -2.91 -6.89 -3.58
C LEU A 229 -2.60 -6.15 -4.89
N GLN A 230 -1.32 -5.88 -5.16
CA GLN A 230 -0.94 -5.09 -6.34
C GLN A 230 -1.29 -5.83 -7.63
N PHE A 231 -1.75 -5.12 -8.66
CA PHE A 231 -2.07 -5.68 -9.98
C PHE A 231 -3.07 -6.87 -9.91
N CYS A 232 -4.01 -6.81 -8.98
CA CYS A 232 -5.07 -7.82 -8.85
C CYS A 232 -6.39 -7.33 -9.48
N CYS A 233 -7.23 -8.30 -9.86
CA CYS A 233 -8.62 -8.05 -10.27
C CYS A 233 -9.52 -8.01 -9.01
N LEU A 234 -9.84 -6.81 -8.54
CA LEU A 234 -10.61 -6.55 -7.32
C LEU A 234 -12.01 -5.99 -7.60
N SER A 235 -12.30 -5.56 -8.82
CA SER A 235 -13.62 -5.01 -9.21
C SER A 235 -14.80 -5.95 -8.94
N GLU A 236 -14.60 -7.26 -9.08
CA GLU A 236 -15.60 -8.31 -8.85
C GLU A 236 -15.34 -9.12 -7.55
N SER A 237 -14.42 -8.65 -6.71
CA SER A 237 -13.98 -9.36 -5.51
C SER A 237 -14.85 -9.06 -4.29
N ASN A 238 -15.17 -10.09 -3.50
CA ASN A 238 -15.77 -9.94 -2.19
C ASN A 238 -14.74 -9.71 -1.06
N PHE A 239 -13.45 -9.55 -1.38
CA PHE A 239 -12.38 -9.52 -0.37
C PHE A 239 -12.61 -8.45 0.70
N PHE A 240 -13.23 -7.33 0.33
CA PHE A 240 -13.54 -6.22 1.24
C PHE A 240 -15.00 -6.19 1.72
N THR A 241 -15.82 -7.22 1.44
CA THR A 241 -17.24 -7.22 1.81
C THR A 241 -17.48 -7.45 3.30
N ASP A 242 -16.54 -8.04 4.04
CA ASP A 242 -16.67 -8.28 5.48
C ASP A 242 -15.55 -7.60 6.27
N ALA A 243 -15.94 -6.83 7.29
CA ALA A 243 -15.07 -5.89 7.98
C ALA A 243 -14.09 -6.54 8.99
N ASN A 244 -14.17 -7.85 9.23
CA ASN A 244 -13.56 -8.47 10.41
C ASN A 244 -12.39 -9.42 10.14
N TYR A 245 -11.99 -9.64 8.88
CA TYR A 245 -10.91 -10.58 8.58
C TYR A 245 -9.51 -10.05 8.91
N PHE A 246 -9.30 -8.72 8.82
CA PHE A 246 -8.01 -8.08 9.01
C PHE A 246 -8.07 -6.91 10.01
N PRO A 247 -8.44 -7.15 11.28
CA PRO A 247 -8.60 -6.10 12.29
C PRO A 247 -7.31 -5.35 12.65
N THR A 248 -6.15 -5.92 12.31
CA THR A 248 -4.82 -5.34 12.58
C THR A 248 -4.22 -4.65 11.35
N LEU A 249 -5.00 -4.48 10.29
CA LEU A 249 -4.52 -3.90 9.03
C LEU A 249 -4.04 -2.46 9.26
N VAL A 250 -2.74 -2.23 9.05
CA VAL A 250 -2.09 -0.92 9.18
C VAL A 250 -1.61 -0.41 7.82
N GLU A 251 -1.27 -1.31 6.90
CA GLU A 251 -0.83 -0.96 5.55
C GLU A 251 -1.61 -1.75 4.49
N LEU A 252 -2.14 -1.05 3.50
CA LEU A 252 -2.87 -1.64 2.38
C LEU A 252 -2.33 -1.10 1.06
N ASP A 253 -1.84 -2.00 0.22
CA ASP A 253 -1.34 -1.68 -1.12
C ASP A 253 -2.20 -2.35 -2.19
N LEU A 254 -2.90 -1.53 -2.97
CA LEU A 254 -3.76 -1.91 -4.09
C LEU A 254 -3.21 -1.45 -5.43
N SER A 255 -1.94 -1.03 -5.49
CA SER A 255 -1.36 -0.38 -6.67
C SER A 255 -1.56 -1.20 -7.95
N GLY A 256 -1.96 -0.54 -9.04
CA GLY A 256 -2.16 -1.15 -10.35
C GLY A 256 -3.40 -2.05 -10.47
N SER A 257 -4.25 -2.12 -9.44
CA SER A 257 -5.49 -2.90 -9.48
C SER A 257 -6.60 -2.19 -10.26
N ASP A 258 -7.62 -2.95 -10.65
CA ASP A 258 -8.78 -2.48 -11.45
C ASP A 258 -9.90 -1.85 -10.59
N ILE A 259 -9.59 -1.41 -9.37
CA ILE A 259 -10.58 -0.79 -8.47
C ILE A 259 -11.17 0.48 -9.10
N VAL A 260 -12.49 0.60 -9.04
CA VAL A 260 -13.22 1.80 -9.51
C VAL A 260 -13.50 2.75 -8.34
N PHE A 261 -13.81 2.18 -7.18
CA PHE A 261 -14.07 2.90 -5.93
C PHE A 261 -13.31 2.25 -4.79
N PHE A 262 -12.77 3.06 -3.87
CA PHE A 262 -12.23 2.54 -2.63
C PHE A 262 -13.38 2.16 -1.66
N PRO A 263 -13.37 0.96 -1.03
CA PRO A 263 -14.41 0.53 -0.10
C PRO A 263 -14.58 1.50 1.09
N GLN A 264 -15.81 1.62 1.62
CA GLN A 264 -16.18 2.62 2.62
C GLN A 264 -15.28 2.59 3.88
N GLY A 265 -14.71 3.74 4.25
CA GLY A 265 -13.60 3.86 5.21
C GLY A 265 -13.85 3.44 6.67
N VAL A 266 -15.10 3.26 7.10
CA VAL A 266 -15.44 2.84 8.49
C VAL A 266 -14.86 1.47 8.85
N ARG A 267 -14.51 0.66 7.83
CA ARG A 267 -14.07 -0.73 7.96
C ARG A 267 -12.58 -0.90 8.28
N PHE A 268 -11.80 0.17 8.20
CA PHE A 268 -10.33 0.13 8.35
C PHE A 268 -9.86 1.06 9.46
N ALA A 269 -10.47 0.96 10.65
CA ALA A 269 -10.20 1.87 11.76
C ALA A 269 -8.70 1.95 12.17
N GLY A 270 -7.91 0.90 11.93
CA GLY A 270 -6.46 0.87 12.22
C GLY A 270 -5.54 1.26 11.06
N LEU A 271 -6.07 1.47 9.85
CA LEU A 271 -5.27 1.66 8.64
C LEU A 271 -4.54 3.00 8.67
N LYS A 272 -3.22 2.98 8.49
CA LYS A 272 -2.36 4.17 8.50
C LYS A 272 -1.84 4.52 7.10
N ASN A 273 -1.48 3.51 6.32
CA ASN A 273 -0.83 3.68 5.01
C ASN A 273 -1.70 3.03 3.92
N LEU A 274 -2.10 3.83 2.94
CA LEU A 274 -2.89 3.38 1.79
C LEU A 274 -2.16 3.69 0.49
N CYS A 275 -1.83 2.66 -0.30
CA CYS A 275 -1.22 2.81 -1.62
C CYS A 275 -2.20 2.38 -2.71
N LEU A 276 -2.46 3.28 -3.66
CA LEU A 276 -3.39 3.19 -4.77
C LEU A 276 -2.68 3.56 -6.09
N ASN A 277 -1.35 3.51 -6.14
CA ASN A 277 -0.58 3.98 -7.29
C ASN A 277 -0.99 3.24 -8.56
N ASN A 278 -1.15 3.96 -9.66
CA ASN A 278 -1.47 3.44 -10.99
C ASN A 278 -2.82 2.69 -11.07
N CYS A 279 -3.77 2.94 -10.16
CA CYS A 279 -5.15 2.47 -10.27
C CYS A 279 -5.90 3.30 -11.34
N LYS A 280 -5.68 2.97 -12.62
CA LYS A 280 -6.14 3.79 -13.76
C LYS A 280 -7.67 3.91 -13.89
N GLN A 281 -8.45 3.02 -13.26
CA GLN A 281 -9.91 3.04 -13.28
C GLN A 281 -10.53 3.73 -12.05
N LEU A 282 -9.71 4.04 -11.04
CA LEU A 282 -10.17 4.66 -9.80
C LEU A 282 -10.78 6.03 -10.13
N ALA A 283 -12.08 6.19 -9.92
CA ALA A 283 -12.82 7.40 -10.25
C ALA A 283 -12.93 8.35 -9.05
N GLU A 284 -13.02 7.80 -7.84
CA GLU A 284 -13.21 8.54 -6.61
C GLU A 284 -12.55 7.84 -5.42
N ILE A 285 -11.96 8.64 -4.53
CA ILE A 285 -11.57 8.20 -3.19
C ILE A 285 -12.59 8.77 -2.19
N LEU A 286 -13.37 7.86 -1.62
CA LEU A 286 -14.37 8.15 -0.58
C LEU A 286 -13.69 8.55 0.75
N PRO A 287 -14.46 9.08 1.72
CA PRO A 287 -13.91 9.45 3.03
C PRO A 287 -13.12 8.32 3.70
N LEU A 288 -11.92 8.65 4.16
CA LEU A 288 -10.97 7.73 4.75
C LEU A 288 -11.07 7.74 6.28
N PRO A 289 -10.65 6.67 6.97
CA PRO A 289 -10.64 6.66 8.43
C PRO A 289 -9.66 7.69 9.01
N LEU A 290 -9.93 8.18 10.22
CA LEU A 290 -9.12 9.22 10.88
C LEU A 290 -7.68 8.77 11.21
N SER A 291 -7.42 7.47 11.24
CA SER A 291 -6.11 6.85 11.50
C SER A 291 -5.12 6.94 10.33
N ILE A 292 -5.59 7.30 9.13
CA ILE A 292 -4.73 7.41 7.95
C ILE A 292 -3.69 8.50 8.17
N ALA A 293 -2.42 8.13 7.98
CA ALA A 293 -1.27 9.00 8.02
C ALA A 293 -0.66 9.22 6.62
N LYS A 294 -0.86 8.28 5.69
CA LYS A 294 -0.31 8.36 4.34
C LYS A 294 -1.24 7.77 3.28
N VAL A 295 -1.43 8.51 2.18
CA VAL A 295 -2.12 8.05 0.97
C VAL A 295 -1.24 8.31 -0.24
N GLU A 296 -0.95 7.26 -1.00
CA GLU A 296 -0.30 7.38 -2.32
C GLU A 296 -1.30 6.97 -3.40
N ALA A 297 -1.55 7.82 -4.38
CA ALA A 297 -2.44 7.56 -5.50
C ALA A 297 -1.85 8.10 -6.81
N ARG A 298 -0.53 7.96 -6.98
CA ARG A 298 0.20 8.43 -8.16
C ARG A 298 -0.33 7.78 -9.43
N GLY A 299 -0.45 8.50 -10.53
CA GLY A 299 -0.83 7.95 -11.84
C GLY A 299 -2.28 7.47 -11.95
N CYS A 300 -3.15 7.82 -10.99
CA CYS A 300 -4.59 7.53 -11.05
C CYS A 300 -5.30 8.48 -12.03
N THR A 301 -5.07 8.26 -13.33
CA THR A 301 -5.51 9.14 -14.43
C THR A 301 -7.03 9.31 -14.58
N SER A 302 -7.85 8.43 -13.98
CA SER A 302 -9.32 8.55 -13.97
C SER A 302 -9.90 9.21 -12.73
N LEU A 303 -9.08 9.49 -11.71
CA LEU A 303 -9.53 10.04 -10.44
C LEU A 303 -10.10 11.45 -10.67
N LYS A 304 -11.36 11.68 -10.29
CA LYS A 304 -12.07 12.96 -10.47
C LYS A 304 -12.34 13.69 -9.16
N SER A 305 -12.48 12.96 -8.06
CA SER A 305 -12.75 13.50 -6.72
C SER A 305 -12.00 12.74 -5.64
N PHE A 306 -11.65 13.46 -4.57
CA PHE A 306 -11.11 12.88 -3.34
C PHE A 306 -11.73 13.62 -2.14
N ALA A 307 -12.65 12.94 -1.44
CA ALA A 307 -13.49 13.55 -0.41
C ALA A 307 -12.71 14.09 0.80
N GLU A 308 -11.51 13.55 1.09
CA GLU A 308 -10.69 14.04 2.20
C GLU A 308 -10.07 15.41 1.94
N LEU A 309 -9.88 15.81 0.67
CA LEU A 309 -9.20 17.08 0.35
C LEU A 309 -9.87 18.28 0.99
N SER A 310 -11.21 18.36 0.99
CA SER A 310 -11.92 19.48 1.62
C SER A 310 -11.79 19.46 3.16
N LYS A 311 -11.81 18.28 3.79
CA LYS A 311 -11.67 18.18 5.25
C LYS A 311 -10.25 18.52 5.71
N ILE A 312 -9.24 18.20 4.90
CA ILE A 312 -7.82 18.43 5.24
C ILE A 312 -7.49 19.91 5.36
N PHE A 313 -8.06 20.76 4.50
CA PHE A 313 -7.80 22.20 4.55
C PHE A 313 -8.66 22.95 5.57
N PHE A 314 -9.78 22.37 6.04
CA PHE A 314 -10.81 23.15 6.73
C PHE A 314 -11.37 22.53 8.03
N ASN A 315 -10.97 21.31 8.42
CA ASN A 315 -11.46 20.68 9.65
C ASN A 315 -10.36 19.88 10.38
N ASN A 316 -9.59 20.57 11.23
CA ASN A 316 -8.49 19.99 12.02
C ASN A 316 -8.94 19.28 13.31
N ASN A 317 -10.24 19.07 13.52
CA ASN A 317 -10.76 18.47 14.74
C ASN A 317 -10.51 16.95 14.77
N GLY A 318 -9.42 16.53 15.41
CA GLY A 318 -9.33 15.20 16.02
C GLY A 318 -8.36 14.18 15.42
N ARG A 319 -7.49 14.52 14.45
CA ARG A 319 -6.41 13.59 14.04
C ARG A 319 -5.32 13.53 15.12
N ASN A 320 -4.84 12.34 15.48
CA ASN A 320 -3.73 12.17 16.41
C ASN A 320 -2.38 12.35 15.69
N SER A 321 -1.57 13.27 16.21
CA SER A 321 -0.09 13.41 16.19
C SER A 321 0.80 13.20 14.93
N SER A 322 0.33 12.66 13.80
CA SER A 322 1.15 12.55 12.57
C SER A 322 0.47 13.27 11.40
N GLY A 323 1.13 14.27 10.81
CA GLY A 323 0.62 14.98 9.63
C GLY A 323 0.30 14.02 8.50
N LEU A 324 -0.90 14.14 7.91
CA LEU A 324 -1.34 13.36 6.77
C LEU A 324 -0.53 13.76 5.54
N LYS A 325 0.06 12.75 4.89
CA LYS A 325 0.75 12.90 3.61
C LYS A 325 -0.10 12.31 2.50
N ILE A 326 -0.35 13.10 1.47
CA ILE A 326 -1.11 12.69 0.29
C ILE A 326 -0.29 12.95 -0.96
N ASP A 327 -0.20 11.92 -1.80
CA ASP A 327 0.45 12.01 -3.10
C ASP A 327 -0.55 11.68 -4.21
N LEU A 328 -0.85 12.67 -5.04
CA LEU A 328 -1.79 12.64 -6.16
C LEU A 328 -1.09 12.99 -7.47
N HIS A 329 0.23 12.79 -7.54
CA HIS A 329 0.97 13.05 -8.77
C HIS A 329 0.37 12.28 -9.96
N GLY A 330 0.25 12.90 -11.13
CA GLY A 330 -0.29 12.25 -12.33
C GLY A 330 -1.81 12.00 -12.33
N CYS A 331 -2.55 12.50 -11.33
CA CYS A 331 -4.02 12.46 -11.30
C CYS A 331 -4.63 13.57 -12.18
N LEU A 332 -4.45 13.47 -13.50
CA LEU A 332 -4.74 14.57 -14.44
C LEU A 332 -6.21 14.98 -14.55
N LYS A 333 -7.15 14.06 -14.26
CA LYS A 333 -8.60 14.34 -14.26
C LYS A 333 -9.12 14.80 -12.90
N LEU A 334 -8.26 14.81 -11.88
CA LEU A 334 -8.66 15.28 -10.58
C LEU A 334 -8.84 16.77 -10.74
N LEU A 335 -10.11 17.17 -10.86
CA LEU A 335 -10.45 18.56 -10.67
C LEU A 335 -10.10 18.82 -9.22
N VAL A 336 -8.93 19.41 -9.01
CA VAL A 336 -8.61 20.12 -7.78
C VAL A 336 -9.48 21.37 -7.81
N ASN A 337 -10.81 21.17 -7.74
CA ASN A 337 -11.75 22.12 -7.22
C ASN A 337 -11.41 22.24 -5.74
N MET A 338 -10.26 22.86 -5.44
CA MET A 338 -10.12 23.68 -4.24
C MET A 338 -11.07 24.85 -4.47
N MET A 339 -12.37 24.55 -4.40
CA MET A 339 -13.41 25.55 -4.45
C MET A 339 -13.06 26.56 -3.37
N LEU A 340 -13.17 27.84 -3.74
CA LEU A 340 -13.16 28.99 -2.83
C LEU A 340 -13.70 28.54 -1.47
N PRO A 341 -13.00 28.82 -0.36
CA PRO A 341 -13.46 28.41 0.94
C PRO A 341 -14.93 28.80 1.12
N SER A 342 -15.84 27.82 1.07
CA SER A 342 -17.14 28.01 1.65
C SER A 342 -16.88 27.88 3.14
N TRP A 343 -16.54 29.00 3.78
CA TRP A 343 -16.47 29.13 5.23
C TRP A 343 -17.88 28.93 5.81
N GLU A 344 -18.40 27.70 5.72
CA GLU A 344 -19.61 27.32 6.41
C GLU A 344 -19.28 27.19 7.90
N GLU A 345 -20.23 27.64 8.72
CA GLU A 345 -20.11 27.95 10.13
C GLU A 345 -19.26 26.93 10.90
N ARG A 346 -18.11 27.38 11.43
CA ARG A 346 -17.45 26.69 12.51
C ARG A 346 -18.36 26.72 13.72
N ASP A 347 -18.84 25.55 14.14
CA ASP A 347 -19.59 25.38 15.38
C ASP A 347 -18.74 25.93 16.54
N SER A 348 -19.19 27.04 17.11
CA SER A 348 -18.49 27.88 18.07
C SER A 348 -18.37 27.28 19.48
N LYS A 349 -18.35 25.95 19.61
CA LYS A 349 -18.58 25.27 20.90
C LYS A 349 -17.39 24.57 21.56
N GLU A 350 -16.21 24.48 20.92
CA GLU A 350 -15.08 23.78 21.55
C GLU A 350 -13.80 24.61 21.57
N GLN A 351 -13.87 25.73 22.27
CA GLN A 351 -12.69 26.46 22.72
C GLN A 351 -12.44 26.05 24.17
N ASN A 352 -11.56 25.07 24.39
CA ASN A 352 -10.81 24.84 25.64
C ASN A 352 -10.00 23.54 25.56
N ARG A 353 -8.87 23.52 24.84
CA ARG A 353 -7.70 22.68 25.17
C ARG A 353 -6.43 23.40 24.73
N GLU A 354 -5.72 24.00 25.70
CA GLU A 354 -4.32 24.37 25.60
C GLU A 354 -3.48 23.08 25.63
N ASP A 355 -3.32 22.42 24.50
CA ASP A 355 -2.28 21.41 24.31
C ASP A 355 -1.29 21.97 23.29
N HIS A 356 0.00 22.01 23.66
CA HIS A 356 1.09 22.53 22.83
C HIS A 356 1.08 21.86 21.44
N LEU A 357 0.53 22.56 20.43
CA LEU A 357 0.54 22.14 19.03
C LEU A 357 1.95 22.39 18.45
N GLU A 358 2.79 21.36 18.45
CA GLU A 358 3.91 21.32 17.49
C GLU A 358 3.34 21.47 16.07
N ALA A 359 3.97 22.30 15.24
CA ALA A 359 3.49 22.63 13.89
C ALA A 359 3.12 21.37 13.08
N ARG A 360 1.82 21.23 12.79
CA ARG A 360 1.25 20.04 12.14
C ARG A 360 1.23 20.27 10.65
N ILE A 361 2.17 19.67 9.92
CA ILE A 361 2.29 19.89 8.48
C ILE A 361 1.52 18.80 7.75
N MET A 362 0.41 19.20 7.12
CA MET A 362 -0.31 18.37 6.16
C MET A 362 0.27 18.67 4.78
N GLY A 363 0.63 17.65 4.01
CA GLY A 363 1.28 17.82 2.70
C GLY A 363 0.53 17.10 1.60
N ILE A 364 0.08 17.84 0.58
CA ILE A 364 -0.51 17.28 -0.64
C ILE A 364 0.43 17.58 -1.81
N ILE A 365 0.71 16.56 -2.61
CA ILE A 365 1.49 16.67 -3.85
C ILE A 365 0.58 16.34 -5.03
N PHE A 366 0.62 17.15 -6.07
CA PHE A 366 -0.12 16.91 -7.31
C PHE A 366 0.63 17.47 -8.53
N SER A 367 0.25 17.06 -9.73
CA SER A 367 0.83 17.62 -10.96
C SER A 367 0.26 19.00 -11.26
N GLY A 368 1.12 19.97 -11.60
CA GLY A 368 0.68 21.32 -11.95
C GLY A 368 1.84 22.27 -12.20
N LYS A 369 1.59 23.31 -13.02
CA LYS A 369 2.63 24.27 -13.47
C LYS A 369 2.54 25.65 -12.81
N GLY A 370 1.57 25.88 -11.93
CA GLY A 370 1.31 27.20 -11.38
C GLY A 370 0.61 27.14 -10.03
N ILE A 371 0.79 28.20 -9.25
CA ILE A 371 0.13 28.38 -7.96
C ILE A 371 -1.34 28.74 -8.20
N PRO A 372 -2.30 28.18 -7.43
CA PRO A 372 -3.70 28.56 -7.51
C PRO A 372 -3.91 30.07 -7.37
N SER A 373 -4.84 30.63 -8.14
CA SER A 373 -5.02 32.08 -8.26
C SER A 373 -5.48 32.78 -6.97
N TRP A 374 -6.08 32.05 -6.03
CA TRP A 374 -6.55 32.56 -4.75
C TRP A 374 -5.45 32.75 -3.69
N PHE A 375 -4.20 32.34 -3.98
CA PHE A 375 -3.08 32.65 -3.10
C PHE A 375 -2.83 34.15 -3.02
N SER A 376 -2.84 34.68 -1.80
CA SER A 376 -2.73 36.11 -1.52
C SER A 376 -1.38 36.68 -1.95
N TYR A 377 -0.31 35.91 -1.73
CA TYR A 377 1.05 36.29 -2.08
C TYR A 377 1.64 35.20 -2.96
N ARG A 378 2.20 35.59 -4.10
CA ARG A 378 2.77 34.69 -5.11
C ARG A 378 4.03 35.31 -5.67
N ARG A 379 5.06 34.49 -5.89
CA ARG A 379 6.31 34.92 -6.51
C ARG A 379 6.82 33.87 -7.48
N GLU A 380 7.16 34.31 -8.69
CA GLU A 380 7.94 33.51 -9.63
C GLU A 380 9.38 33.41 -9.13
N ALA A 381 9.92 32.20 -9.10
CA ALA A 381 11.27 31.92 -8.67
C ALA A 381 12.22 31.85 -9.87
N ASP A 382 13.50 32.10 -9.63
CA ASP A 382 14.55 32.13 -10.65
C ASP A 382 15.12 30.74 -10.99
N ASN A 383 14.32 29.69 -10.80
CA ASN A 383 14.77 28.29 -10.85
C ASN A 383 15.97 28.02 -9.93
N SER A 384 16.00 28.64 -8.75
CA SER A 384 16.89 28.26 -7.66
C SER A 384 16.17 27.33 -6.67
N ASN A 385 16.93 26.75 -5.73
CA ASN A 385 16.39 25.90 -4.66
C ASN A 385 15.92 26.74 -3.43
N SER A 386 15.82 28.06 -3.59
CA SER A 386 15.30 28.95 -2.55
C SER A 386 14.47 30.07 -3.17
N CYS A 387 13.41 30.51 -2.50
CA CYS A 387 12.67 31.69 -2.94
C CYS A 387 12.13 32.44 -1.73
N GLU A 388 12.30 33.76 -1.72
CA GLU A 388 11.77 34.63 -0.66
C GLU A 388 10.54 35.36 -1.20
N ILE A 389 9.49 35.54 -0.40
CA ILE A 389 8.40 36.49 -0.64
C ILE A 389 8.62 37.64 0.35
N ASP A 390 8.89 38.83 -0.17
CA ASP A 390 9.28 40.02 0.62
C ASP A 390 8.33 41.21 0.47
N ASP A 391 7.26 41.06 -0.30
CA ASP A 391 6.26 42.06 -0.66
C ASP A 391 4.92 41.84 0.04
N ILE A 392 4.96 41.41 1.31
CA ILE A 392 3.76 41.25 2.13
C ILE A 392 3.26 42.64 2.55
N ASN A 393 2.16 43.07 1.95
CA ASN A 393 1.61 44.41 2.16
C ASN A 393 0.75 44.49 3.44
N GLY A 394 1.25 45.22 4.45
CA GLY A 394 0.50 45.60 5.67
C GLY A 394 0.98 44.87 6.93
N PRO A 395 0.72 45.41 8.14
CA PRO A 395 1.03 44.70 9.38
C PRO A 395 0.12 43.49 9.53
N HIS A 396 0.71 42.31 9.57
CA HIS A 396 0.02 41.05 9.83
C HIS A 396 0.49 40.52 11.17
N TYR A 397 -0.24 40.90 12.22
CA TYR A 397 0.02 40.41 13.56
C TYR A 397 -0.12 38.89 13.58
N CYS A 398 0.91 38.19 14.05
CA CYS A 398 0.89 36.73 14.17
C CYS A 398 -0.32 36.23 14.98
N ASP A 399 -0.75 37.01 15.98
CA ASP A 399 -1.91 36.69 16.82
C ASP A 399 -3.26 36.70 16.06
N ASP A 400 -3.35 37.38 14.92
CA ASP A 400 -4.57 37.43 14.11
C ASP A 400 -4.66 36.27 13.11
N ILE A 401 -3.57 35.54 12.92
CA ILE A 401 -3.46 34.45 11.95
C ILE A 401 -3.72 33.13 12.65
N GLU A 402 -4.57 32.32 12.04
CA GLU A 402 -4.90 31.00 12.52
C GLU A 402 -4.07 29.93 11.81
N GLU A 403 -4.05 29.98 10.48
CA GLU A 403 -3.38 29.01 9.63
C GLU A 403 -2.65 29.71 8.48
N ILE A 404 -1.53 29.11 8.05
CA ILE A 404 -0.81 29.50 6.84
C ILE A 404 -0.87 28.36 5.85
N ILE A 405 -1.33 28.67 4.64
CA ILE A 405 -1.28 27.75 3.52
C ILE A 405 -0.08 28.12 2.64
N LEU A 406 0.73 27.12 2.33
CA LEU A 406 1.97 27.20 1.58
C LEU A 406 1.81 26.45 0.26
N CYS A 407 2.38 26.97 -0.82
CA CYS A 407 2.41 26.29 -2.10
C CYS A 407 3.77 26.50 -2.79
N VAL A 408 4.32 25.44 -3.36
CA VAL A 408 5.56 25.50 -4.13
C VAL A 408 5.38 24.71 -5.42
N VAL A 409 5.68 25.34 -6.56
CA VAL A 409 5.80 24.66 -7.85
C VAL A 409 7.25 24.26 -8.03
N ILE A 410 7.48 22.97 -8.25
CA ILE A 410 8.76 22.30 -8.16
C ILE A 410 9.08 21.68 -9.51
N GLY A 411 10.29 21.94 -9.99
CA GLY A 411 10.89 21.26 -11.13
C GLY A 411 12.25 20.67 -10.76
N PHE A 412 12.90 20.07 -11.76
CA PHE A 412 14.21 19.44 -11.61
C PHE A 412 15.22 20.00 -12.61
N ARG A 413 16.46 20.22 -12.17
CA ARG A 413 17.55 20.65 -13.05
C ARG A 413 17.98 19.57 -14.03
N ILE A 414 17.94 18.32 -13.59
CA ILE A 414 18.38 17.15 -14.35
C ILE A 414 17.36 16.05 -14.05
N ILE A 415 16.84 15.39 -15.07
CA ILE A 415 15.90 14.28 -14.87
C ILE A 415 16.70 12.98 -14.79
N LYS A 416 16.52 12.21 -13.71
CA LYS A 416 17.15 10.90 -13.51
C LYS A 416 16.07 9.85 -13.29
N PRO A 417 16.22 8.61 -13.79
CA PRO A 417 15.29 7.55 -13.38
C PRO A 417 15.41 7.28 -11.87
N GLY A 418 14.29 7.28 -11.15
CA GLY A 418 14.25 6.99 -9.70
C GLY A 418 13.22 7.83 -8.94
N MET A 419 13.42 7.97 -7.63
CA MET A 419 12.73 8.97 -6.79
C MET A 419 13.77 9.91 -6.16
N GLU A 420 13.40 11.16 -5.90
CA GLU A 420 14.19 12.10 -5.09
C GLU A 420 13.50 12.28 -3.75
N GLU A 421 14.23 12.06 -2.66
CA GLU A 421 13.80 12.48 -1.32
C GLU A 421 14.50 13.78 -0.98
N THR A 422 13.73 14.78 -0.58
CA THR A 422 14.25 16.11 -0.26
C THR A 422 13.44 16.74 0.86
N GLU A 423 14.02 17.75 1.48
CA GLU A 423 13.44 18.53 2.53
C GLU A 423 13.14 19.95 2.04
N ILE A 424 11.88 20.36 2.13
CA ILE A 424 11.48 21.77 1.97
C ILE A 424 11.35 22.39 3.36
N CYS A 425 12.19 23.39 3.62
CA CYS A 425 12.12 24.23 4.81
C CYS A 425 11.47 25.57 4.44
N VAL A 426 10.47 25.97 5.21
CA VAL A 426 9.86 27.30 5.10
C VAL A 426 10.12 28.06 6.39
N ARG A 427 10.61 29.28 6.23
CA ARG A 427 10.93 30.21 7.31
C ARG A 427 10.09 31.47 7.19
N ILE A 428 9.80 32.08 8.33
CA ILE A 428 9.11 33.36 8.44
C ILE A 428 9.99 34.38 9.14
N HIS A 429 9.87 35.64 8.74
CA HIS A 429 10.58 36.76 9.33
C HIS A 429 9.60 37.70 10.03
N ASP A 430 9.79 37.90 11.33
CA ASP A 430 8.93 38.72 12.21
C ASP A 430 9.28 40.22 12.23
N GLY A 431 10.19 40.64 11.33
CA GLY A 431 10.75 41.98 11.28
C GLY A 431 12.13 42.11 11.95
N TRP A 432 12.53 41.13 12.76
CA TRP A 432 13.82 41.11 13.47
C TRP A 432 14.64 39.86 13.19
N LEU A 433 14.01 38.69 13.22
CA LEU A 433 14.65 37.37 13.18
C LEU A 433 13.90 36.41 12.26
N TRP A 434 14.62 35.38 11.81
CA TRP A 434 14.05 34.26 11.05
C TRP A 434 13.65 33.12 11.99
N HIS A 435 12.45 32.60 11.79
CA HIS A 435 11.92 31.44 12.50
C HIS A 435 11.59 30.34 11.51
N VAL A 436 11.86 29.08 11.86
CA VAL A 436 11.41 27.94 11.04
C VAL A 436 9.91 27.79 11.25
N LEU A 437 9.13 27.98 10.19
CA LEU A 437 7.70 27.75 10.20
C LEU A 437 7.43 26.25 10.08
N CYS A 438 8.04 25.61 9.08
CA CYS A 438 7.80 24.19 8.81
C CYS A 438 8.97 23.55 8.06
N THR A 439 9.17 22.25 8.28
CA THR A 439 10.12 21.42 7.54
C THR A 439 9.40 20.16 7.06
N GLN A 440 9.40 19.92 5.75
CA GLN A 440 8.66 18.81 5.16
C GLN A 440 9.58 17.93 4.31
N HIS A 441 9.67 16.65 4.68
CA HIS A 441 10.25 15.63 3.81
C HIS A 441 9.25 15.25 2.72
N ILE A 442 9.67 15.38 1.47
CA ILE A 442 8.88 15.10 0.29
C ILE A 442 9.65 14.14 -0.61
N THR A 443 8.93 13.18 -1.17
CA THR A 443 9.46 12.25 -2.16
C THR A 443 8.84 12.57 -3.51
N PHE A 444 9.65 12.92 -4.50
CA PHE A 444 9.21 13.21 -5.85
C PHE A 444 9.58 12.10 -6.82
N ASP A 445 8.76 11.94 -7.86
CA ASP A 445 9.13 11.19 -9.06
C ASP A 445 9.79 12.14 -10.07
N TRP A 446 10.91 11.71 -10.66
CA TRP A 446 11.61 12.47 -11.68
C TRP A 446 10.85 12.33 -13.00
N THR A 447 9.81 13.13 -13.16
CA THR A 447 9.04 13.22 -14.41
C THR A 447 9.33 14.54 -15.11
N ASP A 448 9.01 14.60 -16.42
CA ASP A 448 9.06 15.85 -17.20
C ASP A 448 7.99 16.87 -16.74
N SER A 449 7.09 16.50 -15.83
CA SER A 449 6.02 17.36 -15.34
C SER A 449 6.38 18.04 -14.03
N ASP A 450 5.97 19.30 -13.90
CA ASP A 450 6.12 20.05 -12.67
C ASP A 450 5.22 19.48 -11.57
N HIS A 451 5.75 19.51 -10.35
CA HIS A 451 5.04 19.10 -9.15
C HIS A 451 4.58 20.34 -8.38
N VAL A 452 3.39 20.27 -7.80
CA VAL A 452 2.92 21.26 -6.85
C VAL A 452 2.86 20.60 -5.49
N TRP A 453 3.62 21.14 -4.55
CA TRP A 453 3.46 20.83 -3.13
C TRP A 453 2.59 21.89 -2.50
N MET A 454 1.56 21.46 -1.76
CA MET A 454 0.76 22.30 -0.90
C MET A 454 0.85 21.83 0.54
N GLY A 455 1.18 22.77 1.42
CA GLY A 455 1.29 22.57 2.86
C GLY A 455 0.32 23.45 3.63
N CYS A 456 -0.10 23.00 4.81
CA CYS A 456 -0.72 23.88 5.81
C CYS A 456 0.08 23.80 7.11
N SER A 457 0.27 24.92 7.78
CA SER A 457 0.87 25.01 9.10
C SER A 457 0.06 25.92 10.00
N VAL A 458 -0.10 25.50 11.26
CA VAL A 458 -0.59 26.40 12.32
C VAL A 458 0.49 27.41 12.62
N MET A 459 0.06 28.63 12.98
CA MET A 459 0.98 29.71 13.23
C MET A 459 1.75 29.49 14.56
N PRO A 460 3.10 29.43 14.55
CA PRO A 460 3.88 29.34 15.79
C PRO A 460 3.67 30.58 16.67
N HIS A 461 3.83 30.41 17.98
CA HIS A 461 3.79 31.51 18.95
C HIS A 461 4.99 32.45 18.76
N ILE A 462 4.83 33.44 17.90
CA ILE A 462 5.82 34.47 17.60
C ILE A 462 5.15 35.83 17.78
N GLU A 463 5.78 36.70 18.55
CA GLU A 463 5.33 38.09 18.70
C GLU A 463 5.87 38.94 17.54
N GLY A 464 5.01 39.73 16.88
CA GLY A 464 5.44 40.68 15.85
C GLY A 464 4.59 40.67 14.58
N ASP A 465 5.12 41.33 13.54
CA ASP A 465 4.51 41.45 12.23
C ASP A 465 5.24 40.55 11.22
N ILE A 466 4.48 39.77 10.45
CA ILE A 466 5.09 38.98 9.38
C ILE A 466 5.50 39.90 8.25
N SER A 467 6.78 39.91 7.95
CA SER A 467 7.36 40.74 6.90
C SER A 467 7.73 39.93 5.67
N ARG A 468 8.20 38.68 5.85
CA ARG A 468 8.72 37.85 4.75
C ARG A 468 8.53 36.35 4.99
N PHE A 469 8.45 35.61 3.90
CA PHE A 469 8.56 34.15 3.87
C PHE A 469 9.79 33.75 3.06
N ARG A 470 10.51 32.71 3.49
CA ARG A 470 11.57 32.10 2.69
C ARG A 470 11.35 30.60 2.59
N PHE A 471 11.33 30.11 1.36
CA PHE A 471 11.32 28.71 1.01
C PHE A 471 12.76 28.29 0.68
N GLU A 472 13.18 27.14 1.18
CA GLU A 472 14.50 26.57 0.96
C GLU A 472 14.36 25.05 0.74
N CYS A 473 15.15 24.50 -0.16
CA CYS A 473 15.24 23.07 -0.44
C CYS A 473 16.68 22.60 -0.26
N ASP A 474 16.86 21.49 0.45
CA ASP A 474 18.17 20.91 0.74
C ASP A 474 18.84 20.25 -0.49
N SER A 475 18.06 19.89 -1.51
CA SER A 475 18.57 19.29 -2.75
C SER A 475 18.90 20.36 -3.79
N GLU A 476 20.13 20.35 -4.29
CA GLU A 476 20.58 21.22 -5.40
C GLU A 476 19.92 20.86 -6.74
N LEU A 477 19.34 19.66 -6.85
CA LEU A 477 18.70 19.17 -8.07
C LEU A 477 17.26 19.67 -8.21
N VAL A 478 16.65 20.07 -7.10
CA VAL A 478 15.29 20.59 -7.02
C VAL A 478 15.31 22.10 -7.24
N VAL A 479 14.39 22.59 -8.05
CA VAL A 479 14.23 24.03 -8.29
C VAL A 479 12.80 24.45 -8.03
N PHE A 480 12.65 25.64 -7.47
CA PHE A 480 11.36 26.29 -7.36
C PHE A 480 11.11 27.09 -8.63
N LYS A 481 9.95 26.89 -9.24
CA LYS A 481 9.44 27.70 -10.34
C LYS A 481 8.61 28.86 -9.82
N SER A 482 7.83 28.62 -8.78
CA SER A 482 7.06 29.66 -8.10
C SER A 482 6.71 29.24 -6.69
N VAL A 483 6.58 30.20 -5.77
CA VAL A 483 6.14 29.98 -4.39
C VAL A 483 4.94 30.86 -4.03
N GLY A 484 4.06 30.37 -3.17
CA GLY A 484 2.83 31.04 -2.77
C GLY A 484 2.54 30.89 -1.29
N VAL A 485 1.98 31.95 -0.71
CA VAL A 485 1.50 31.98 0.67
C VAL A 485 0.09 32.57 0.72
N HIS A 486 -0.78 31.95 1.51
CA HIS A 486 -2.10 32.47 1.87
C HIS A 486 -2.24 32.45 3.40
N LEU A 487 -2.68 33.57 3.96
CA LEU A 487 -2.81 33.77 5.40
C LEU A 487 -4.28 33.69 5.78
N VAL A 488 -4.65 32.74 6.64
CA VAL A 488 -6.02 32.57 7.15
C VAL A 488 -6.16 33.27 8.49
N LYS A 489 -7.08 34.23 8.60
CA LYS A 489 -7.28 35.03 9.83
C LYS A 489 -8.34 34.44 10.75
N LYS A 490 -8.16 34.59 12.07
CA LYS A 490 -9.10 34.11 13.12
C LYS A 490 -10.52 34.70 13.02
N HIS A 491 -10.67 35.91 12.48
CA HIS A 491 -11.93 36.66 12.46
C HIS A 491 -12.54 36.89 11.08
N GLU A 492 -12.03 36.23 10.04
CA GLU A 492 -12.63 36.28 8.72
C GLU A 492 -13.90 35.40 8.68
N GLY A 493 -15.00 35.97 9.18
CA GLY A 493 -16.36 35.49 8.96
C GLY A 493 -16.97 36.19 7.75
N ASN A 494 -17.49 35.42 6.80
CA ASN A 494 -18.23 35.86 5.61
C ASN A 494 -17.47 36.74 4.60
N VAL A 495 -16.91 36.12 3.56
CA VAL A 495 -16.89 36.72 2.22
C VAL A 495 -17.62 35.79 1.25
N ARG A 496 -18.96 35.77 1.35
CA ARG A 496 -19.81 35.50 0.20
C ARG A 496 -19.81 36.77 -0.62
N ASP A 497 -18.97 36.87 -1.66
CA ASP A 497 -19.21 37.74 -2.84
C ASP A 497 -18.02 37.70 -3.81
N HIS A 498 -17.76 36.55 -4.43
CA HIS A 498 -17.10 36.52 -5.76
C HIS A 498 -17.64 35.34 -6.60
N ALA A 499 -18.98 35.21 -6.67
CA ALA A 499 -19.63 34.43 -7.71
C ALA A 499 -19.63 35.26 -9.01
N GLY A 500 -18.53 35.23 -9.75
CA GLY A 500 -18.46 36.03 -10.98
C GLY A 500 -17.32 35.77 -11.95
N TRP A 501 -16.56 34.68 -11.84
CA TRP A 501 -15.45 34.41 -12.76
C TRP A 501 -15.26 32.90 -12.97
N LEU A 502 -16.18 32.24 -13.68
CA LEU A 502 -15.98 30.89 -14.20
C LEU A 502 -16.58 30.75 -15.61
N HIS A 503 -16.07 31.57 -16.52
CA HIS A 503 -15.93 31.27 -17.94
C HIS A 503 -14.77 32.15 -18.42
N GLU A 504 -13.82 31.57 -19.17
CA GLU A 504 -12.59 32.22 -19.69
C GLU A 504 -11.53 32.38 -18.57
N ASP A 505 -10.61 31.45 -18.28
CA ASP A 505 -9.51 30.98 -19.13
C ASP A 505 -8.87 29.69 -18.53
N ALA A 506 -9.66 28.64 -18.32
CA ALA A 506 -9.14 27.30 -18.03
C ALA A 506 -8.62 26.58 -19.30
N GLY A 507 -8.21 27.35 -20.30
CA GLY A 507 -7.47 26.90 -21.47
C GLY A 507 -5.98 26.88 -21.17
N ALA A 508 -5.55 26.02 -20.24
CA ALA A 508 -4.16 25.56 -20.31
C ALA A 508 -4.02 24.86 -21.67
N HIS A 509 -3.32 25.50 -22.60
CA HIS A 509 -2.97 24.96 -23.90
C HIS A 509 -2.38 23.56 -23.74
N PHE A 510 -3.23 22.55 -23.86
CA PHE A 510 -2.86 21.18 -24.20
C PHE A 510 -2.55 21.17 -25.69
N ASP A 511 -1.40 21.73 -26.08
CA ASP A 511 -0.74 21.28 -27.29
C ASP A 511 0.04 20.01 -26.95
N ALA A 512 -0.71 18.93 -26.76
CA ALA A 512 -0.22 17.60 -27.03
C ALA A 512 -0.97 17.15 -28.27
N SER A 513 -0.32 17.28 -29.43
CA SER A 513 -0.85 16.74 -30.67
C SER A 513 -1.21 15.26 -30.45
N SER A 514 -2.44 14.90 -30.80
CA SER A 514 -3.04 13.58 -30.58
C SER A 514 -2.40 12.46 -31.40
N GLU A 515 -1.23 12.68 -32.01
CA GLU A 515 -0.48 11.71 -32.81
C GLU A 515 0.87 11.29 -32.17
N GLU A 516 1.30 11.91 -31.06
CA GLU A 516 2.56 11.53 -30.38
C GLU A 516 2.36 10.71 -29.08
N VAL A 517 1.14 10.64 -28.55
CA VAL A 517 0.80 9.81 -27.37
C VAL A 517 0.60 8.33 -27.72
N GLU A 518 0.38 7.99 -29.01
CA GLU A 518 0.28 6.59 -29.47
C GLU A 518 1.63 5.89 -29.68
N LYS A 519 2.78 6.56 -29.45
CA LYS A 519 4.11 5.95 -29.61
C LYS A 519 4.81 5.50 -28.33
N TRP A 520 4.18 5.65 -27.17
CA TRP A 520 4.81 5.32 -25.86
C TRP A 520 4.09 4.22 -25.06
N VAL A 521 3.24 3.42 -25.71
CA VAL A 521 2.59 2.23 -25.10
C VAL A 521 3.35 0.91 -25.36
N ASP A 522 4.35 0.87 -26.23
CA ASP A 522 5.02 -0.38 -26.67
C ASP A 522 6.47 -0.57 -26.19
N LEU A 523 6.79 -0.37 -24.91
CA LEU A 523 8.14 -0.68 -24.38
C LEU A 523 8.20 -1.47 -23.06
N ASN A 524 7.15 -2.21 -22.69
CA ASN A 524 7.24 -3.19 -21.59
C ASN A 524 6.71 -4.60 -21.92
N ASP A 525 6.40 -4.90 -23.18
CA ASP A 525 6.10 -6.25 -23.65
C ASP A 525 7.30 -6.85 -24.40
N ASP A 526 8.36 -7.20 -23.67
CA ASP A 526 9.38 -8.10 -24.23
C ASP A 526 10.03 -8.97 -23.15
N TYR A 527 9.23 -9.90 -22.61
CA TYR A 527 9.73 -11.02 -21.81
C TYR A 527 9.11 -12.35 -22.24
N HIS A 528 9.00 -12.62 -23.54
CA HIS A 528 8.92 -13.99 -24.06
C HIS A 528 9.32 -14.02 -25.54
N LEU A 529 10.57 -14.43 -25.85
CA LEU A 529 10.95 -15.28 -27.00
C LEU A 529 12.48 -15.31 -27.21
N VAL A 530 13.17 -16.27 -26.59
CA VAL A 530 14.41 -16.82 -27.16
C VAL A 530 14.30 -18.35 -27.22
N LYS A 531 13.52 -18.83 -28.20
CA LYS A 531 13.85 -20.09 -28.87
C LYS A 531 14.90 -19.76 -29.93
N ARG A 532 16.15 -20.15 -29.71
CA ARG A 532 17.11 -20.35 -30.80
C ARG A 532 17.41 -21.83 -30.92
N HIS A 533 16.71 -22.48 -31.84
CA HIS A 533 17.34 -23.49 -32.67
C HIS A 533 18.39 -22.82 -33.55
N ARG A 534 19.58 -23.40 -33.63
CA ARG A 534 20.23 -23.69 -34.91
C ARG A 534 21.38 -24.69 -34.71
N THR A 535 21.22 -25.80 -35.45
CA THR A 535 22.24 -26.63 -36.13
C THR A 535 23.43 -27.15 -35.35
#